data_AF-A0A6L2PS82-F1
#
_entry.id   AF-A0A6L2PS82-F1
#
_cell.length_a   1.000
_cell.length_b   1.000
_cell.length_c   1.000
_cell.angle_alpha   90.00
_cell.angle_beta   90.00
_cell.angle_gamma   90.00
#
_symmetry.space_group_name_H-M   'P 1'
#
loop_
_entity.id
_entity.type
_entity.pdbx_description
1 polymer ?
#
loop_
_entity_poly.entity_id
_entity_poly.type
_entity_poly.pdbx_seq_one_letter_code
_entity_poly.pdbx_strand_id
1 'polypeptide(L)'
;MSLKPRRVNFNEMWVGFQETVKGVITLAPVPRATWNDRFSDVYTLCVAHPEPFADRLYQETKSFLDEHVKVLLVKVRANGETNLLKSYHEAWVEYSTGIGYLHHLYL
;
A
#
# COMPACT_ATOMS: atom_id res chain seq x y z
N MET A 1 -18.36 -14.06 -4.72
CA MET A 1 -17.33 -13.91 -5.78
C MET A 1 -16.90 -15.30 -6.23
N SER A 2 -16.74 -15.53 -7.54
CA SER A 2 -16.22 -16.81 -8.08
C SER A 2 -14.69 -16.80 -8.01
N LEU A 3 -14.07 -17.87 -7.49
CA LEU A 3 -12.61 -18.04 -7.44
C LEU A 3 -11.99 -18.41 -8.80
N LYS A 4 -12.78 -18.42 -9.87
CA LYS A 4 -12.28 -18.77 -11.20
C LYS A 4 -11.44 -17.61 -11.78
N PRO A 5 -10.31 -17.92 -12.44
CA PRO A 5 -9.55 -16.94 -13.22
C PRO A 5 -10.46 -16.16 -14.17
N ARG A 6 -10.26 -14.84 -14.23
CA ARG A 6 -11.02 -13.93 -15.09
C ARG A 6 -10.09 -12.90 -15.72
N ARG A 7 -10.56 -12.28 -16.80
CA ARG A 7 -9.90 -11.09 -17.36
C ARG A 7 -10.16 -9.91 -16.44
N VAL A 8 -9.11 -9.16 -16.13
CA VAL A 8 -9.12 -8.06 -15.18
C VAL A 8 -8.37 -6.89 -15.79
N ASN A 9 -8.87 -5.67 -15.62
CA ASN A 9 -8.10 -4.47 -15.93
C ASN A 9 -7.29 -4.06 -14.69
N PHE A 10 -5.97 -4.23 -14.77
CA PHE A 10 -5.08 -3.88 -13.67
C PHE A 10 -5.21 -2.42 -13.24
N ASN A 11 -5.27 -1.48 -14.20
CA ASN A 11 -5.24 -0.05 -13.90
C ASN A 11 -6.48 0.39 -13.12
N GLU A 12 -7.65 -0.15 -13.45
CA GLU A 12 -8.90 0.16 -12.74
C GLU A 12 -8.87 -0.34 -11.30
N MET A 13 -8.37 -1.55 -11.06
CA MET A 13 -8.29 -2.09 -9.70
C MET A 13 -7.16 -1.45 -8.89
N TRP A 14 -6.04 -1.12 -9.54
CA TRP A 14 -4.90 -0.50 -8.88
C TRP A 14 -5.24 0.86 -8.26
N VAL A 15 -6.07 1.69 -8.90
CA VAL A 15 -6.44 3.00 -8.34
C VAL A 15 -7.10 2.87 -6.97
N GLY A 16 -8.14 2.04 -6.84
CA GLY A 16 -8.83 1.83 -5.56
C GLY A 16 -7.98 1.06 -4.53
N PHE A 17 -7.14 0.15 -5.02
CA PHE A 17 -6.20 -0.57 -4.18
C PHE A 17 -5.14 0.38 -3.60
N GLN A 18 -4.54 1.23 -4.43
CA GLN A 18 -3.51 2.20 -4.05
C GLN A 18 -4.05 3.22 -3.03
N GLU A 19 -5.29 3.68 -3.16
CA GLU A 19 -5.92 4.54 -2.14
C GLU A 19 -6.00 3.84 -0.78
N THR A 20 -6.32 2.54 -0.78
CA THR A 20 -6.36 1.76 0.46
C THR A 20 -4.95 1.55 1.03
N VAL A 21 -3.97 1.21 0.20
CA VAL A 21 -2.55 1.10 0.60
C VAL A 21 -2.05 2.42 1.20
N LYS A 22 -2.39 3.55 0.59
CA LYS A 22 -2.07 4.88 1.11
C LYS A 22 -2.66 5.09 2.49
N GLY A 23 -3.95 4.78 2.67
CA GLY A 23 -4.61 4.92 3.96
C GLY A 23 -3.98 4.07 5.04
N VAL A 24 -3.61 2.83 4.70
CA VAL A 24 -2.95 1.88 5.61
C VAL A 24 -1.56 2.37 6.02
N ILE A 25 -0.76 2.83 5.06
CA ILE A 25 0.61 3.31 5.29
C ILE A 25 0.63 4.57 6.15
N THR A 26 -0.34 5.48 5.99
CA THR A 26 -0.44 6.72 6.77
C THR A 26 -1.29 6.59 8.03
N LEU A 27 -1.67 5.37 8.42
CA LEU A 27 -2.58 5.09 9.56
C LEU A 27 -3.91 5.87 9.51
N ALA A 28 -4.40 6.18 8.31
CA ALA A 28 -5.69 6.83 8.10
C ALA A 28 -6.84 5.83 8.28
N PRO A 29 -8.05 6.29 8.61
CA PRO A 29 -9.20 5.40 8.76
C PRO A 29 -9.55 4.74 7.42
N VAL A 30 -9.46 3.40 7.39
CA VAL A 30 -9.91 2.58 6.26
C VAL A 30 -11.18 1.84 6.67
N PRO A 31 -12.30 1.97 5.93
CA PRO A 31 -13.51 1.21 6.23
C PRO A 31 -13.25 -0.29 6.19
N ARG A 32 -13.76 -1.03 7.18
CA ARG A 32 -13.55 -2.49 7.27
C ARG A 32 -14.03 -3.24 6.04
N ALA A 33 -15.14 -2.82 5.43
CA ALA A 33 -15.65 -3.41 4.19
C ALA A 33 -14.63 -3.26 3.05
N THR A 34 -14.15 -2.04 2.82
CA THR A 34 -13.07 -1.71 1.87
C THR A 34 -11.83 -2.55 2.12
N TRP A 35 -11.38 -2.66 3.37
CA TRP A 35 -10.22 -3.48 3.76
C TRP A 35 -10.41 -4.96 3.40
N ASN A 36 -11.57 -5.54 3.74
CA ASN A 36 -11.87 -6.93 3.45
C ASN A 36 -11.94 -7.21 1.94
N ASP A 37 -12.46 -6.27 1.15
CA ASP A 37 -12.53 -6.40 -0.31
C ASP A 37 -11.13 -6.41 -0.95
N ARG A 38 -10.15 -5.69 -0.38
CA ARG A 38 -8.79 -5.65 -0.92
C ARG A 38 -8.10 -7.01 -0.94
N PHE A 39 -8.37 -7.91 0.02
CA PHE A 39 -7.85 -9.29 -0.03
C PHE A 39 -8.34 -10.04 -1.27
N SER A 40 -9.61 -9.82 -1.64
CA SER A 40 -10.18 -10.43 -2.85
C SER A 40 -9.58 -9.83 -4.13
N ASP A 41 -9.21 -8.55 -4.10
CA ASP A 41 -8.57 -7.87 -5.23
C ASP A 41 -7.13 -8.39 -5.45
N VAL A 42 -6.34 -8.56 -4.37
CA VAL A 42 -5.00 -9.17 -4.44
C VAL A 42 -5.10 -10.57 -5.03
N TYR A 43 -6.01 -11.41 -4.52
CA TYR A 43 -6.24 -12.74 -5.08
C TYR A 43 -6.60 -12.68 -6.56
N THR A 44 -7.57 -11.83 -6.92
CA THR A 44 -8.04 -11.66 -8.30
C THR A 44 -6.91 -11.26 -9.25
N LEU A 45 -6.01 -10.37 -8.82
CA LEU A 45 -4.83 -9.95 -9.62
C LEU A 45 -3.85 -11.11 -9.82
N CYS A 46 -3.60 -11.88 -8.76
CA CYS A 46 -2.64 -12.99 -8.80
C CYS A 46 -3.13 -14.19 -9.62
N VAL A 47 -4.45 -14.37 -9.78
CA VAL A 47 -5.05 -15.44 -10.60
C VAL A 47 -5.64 -14.95 -11.93
N ALA A 48 -5.35 -13.71 -12.32
CA ALA A 48 -5.88 -13.12 -13.55
C ALA A 48 -5.44 -13.90 -14.80
N HIS A 49 -6.25 -13.81 -15.86
CA HIS A 49 -6.00 -14.43 -17.16
C HIS A 49 -5.97 -13.35 -18.25
N PRO A 50 -5.07 -13.41 -19.27
CA PRO A 50 -4.20 -14.53 -19.66
C PRO A 50 -2.92 -14.70 -18.83
N GLU A 51 -2.50 -13.66 -18.13
CA GLU A 51 -1.29 -13.67 -17.31
C GLU A 51 -1.58 -13.07 -15.92
N PRO A 52 -0.88 -13.54 -14.87
CA PRO A 52 -1.04 -13.01 -13.53
C PRO A 52 -0.37 -11.63 -13.41
N PHE A 53 -0.96 -10.77 -12.58
CA PHE A 53 -0.42 -9.42 -12.35
C PHE A 53 0.44 -9.32 -11.08
N ALA A 54 0.87 -10.44 -10.49
CA ALA A 54 1.62 -10.45 -9.23
C ALA A 54 2.91 -9.61 -9.29
N ASP A 55 3.72 -9.78 -10.35
CA ASP A 55 4.96 -9.01 -10.53
C ASP A 55 4.68 -7.52 -10.71
N ARG A 56 3.66 -7.19 -11.50
CA ARG A 56 3.26 -5.79 -11.72
C ARG A 56 2.76 -5.15 -10.43
N LEU A 57 1.93 -5.86 -9.67
CA LEU A 57 1.43 -5.42 -8.37
C LEU A 57 2.59 -5.13 -7.41
N TYR A 58 3.61 -6.00 -7.38
CA TYR A 58 4.80 -5.79 -6.58
C TYR A 58 5.57 -4.52 -7.00
N GLN A 59 5.80 -4.31 -8.30
CA GLN A 59 6.55 -3.15 -8.78
C GLN A 59 5.82 -1.83 -8.49
N GLU A 60 4.50 -1.78 -8.71
CA GLU A 60 3.70 -0.58 -8.44
C GLU A 60 3.68 -0.26 -6.94
N THR A 61 3.58 -1.29 -6.10
CA THR A 61 3.65 -1.15 -4.63
C THR A 61 5.02 -0.65 -4.19
N LYS A 62 6.11 -1.21 -4.75
CA LYS A 62 7.47 -0.76 -4.48
C LYS A 62 7.66 0.71 -4.86
N SER A 63 7.26 1.10 -6.08
CA SER A 63 7.33 2.49 -6.55
C SER A 63 6.56 3.43 -5.62
N PHE A 64 5.36 3.04 -5.21
CA PHE A 64 4.55 3.81 -4.26
C PHE A 64 5.26 3.99 -2.91
N LEU A 65 5.86 2.93 -2.36
CA LEU A 65 6.59 3.00 -1.09
C LEU A 65 7.86 3.86 -1.21
N ASP A 66 8.60 3.75 -2.31
CA ASP A 66 9.78 4.56 -2.59
C ASP A 66 9.43 6.06 -2.64
N GLU A 67 8.30 6.41 -3.27
CA GLU A 67 7.78 7.79 -3.27
C GLU A 67 7.35 8.24 -1.88
N HIS A 68 6.64 7.39 -1.14
CA HIS A 68 6.19 7.69 0.21
C HIS A 68 7.37 7.98 1.16
N VAL A 69 8.42 7.17 1.13
CA VAL A 69 9.62 7.39 1.96
C VAL A 69 10.33 8.69 1.59
N LYS A 70 10.36 9.10 0.32
CA LYS A 70 10.88 10.42 -0.09
C LYS A 70 10.05 11.56 0.49
N VAL A 71 8.72 11.42 0.55
CA VAL A 71 7.85 12.41 1.21
C VAL A 71 8.13 12.49 2.71
N LEU A 72 8.29 11.34 3.38
CA LEU A 72 8.67 11.29 4.81
C LEU A 72 10.02 11.98 5.05
N LEU A 73 11.01 11.76 4.17
CA LEU A 73 12.31 12.44 4.25
C LEU A 73 12.15 13.97 4.24
N VAL A 74 11.33 14.50 3.32
CA VAL A 74 11.06 15.95 3.25
C VAL A 74 10.38 16.43 4.53
N LYS A 75 9.37 15.71 5.03
CA LYS A 75 8.65 16.02 6.28
C LYS A 75 9.60 16.06 7.48
N VAL A 76 10.48 15.07 7.61
CA VAL A 76 11.45 14.96 8.71
C VAL A 76 12.48 16.08 8.66
N ARG A 77 12.98 16.43 7.47
CA ARG A 77 13.94 17.53 7.28
C ARG A 77 13.34 18.91 7.53
N ALA A 78 12.06 19.11 7.23
CA ALA A 78 11.38 20.39 7.41
C ALA A 78 11.34 20.86 8.88
N ASN A 79 11.43 19.94 9.84
CA ASN A 79 11.40 20.24 11.27
C ASN A 79 12.76 20.71 11.84
N GLY A 80 13.81 20.79 11.01
CA GLY A 80 15.14 21.25 11.39
C GLY A 80 15.96 20.21 12.17
N GLU A 81 17.26 20.51 12.34
CA GLU A 81 18.22 19.57 12.95
C GLU A 81 17.91 19.25 14.42
N THR A 82 17.41 20.24 15.17
CA THR A 82 17.09 20.09 16.61
C THR A 82 15.95 19.10 16.87
N ASN A 83 14.99 18.99 15.96
CA ASN A 83 13.86 18.05 16.07
C ASN A 83 13.98 16.83 15.15
N LEU A 84 15.14 16.62 14.51
CA LEU A 84 15.33 15.60 13.50
C LEU A 84 15.02 14.20 14.04
N LEU A 85 15.59 13.84 15.19
CA LEU A 85 15.43 12.50 15.77
C LEU A 85 13.98 12.24 16.19
N LYS A 86 13.32 13.23 16.80
CA LYS A 86 11.91 13.14 17.19
C LYS A 86 11.02 12.95 15.96
N SER A 87 11.22 13.78 14.93
CA SER A 87 10.43 13.75 13.69
C SER A 87 10.63 12.43 12.94
N TYR A 88 11.87 11.92 12.91
CA TYR A 88 12.18 10.62 12.34
C TYR A 88 11.50 9.50 13.10
N HIS A 89 11.57 9.50 14.44
CA HIS A 89 10.92 8.49 15.26
C HIS A 89 9.40 8.46 15.03
N GLU A 90 8.74 9.62 15.00
CA GLU A 90 7.31 9.72 14.70
C GLU A 90 6.98 9.16 13.31
N ALA A 91 7.74 9.56 12.28
CA ALA A 91 7.56 9.05 10.92
C ALA A 91 7.82 7.53 10.82
N TRP A 92 8.80 7.01 11.56
CA TRP A 92 9.13 5.59 11.57
C TRP A 92 8.05 4.75 12.26
N VAL A 93 7.50 5.22 13.38
CA VAL A 93 6.40 4.53 14.08
C VAL A 93 5.17 4.44 13.18
N GLU A 94 4.82 5.53 12.48
CA GLU A 94 3.73 5.55 11.50
C GLU A 94 3.99 4.53 10.38
N TYR A 95 5.14 4.65 9.72
CA TYR A 95 5.52 3.82 8.57
C TYR A 95 5.63 2.33 8.91
N SER A 96 6.32 1.98 9.99
CA SER A 96 6.53 0.57 10.40
C SER A 96 5.22 -0.12 10.78
N THR A 97 4.31 0.59 11.45
CA THR A 97 2.97 0.09 11.76
C THR A 97 2.16 -0.12 10.47
N GLY A 98 2.16 0.87 9.58
CA GLY A 98 1.46 0.79 8.30
C GLY A 98 1.98 -0.33 7.39
N ILE A 99 3.30 -0.52 7.32
CA ILE A 99 3.92 -1.65 6.60
C ILE A 99 3.52 -2.99 7.23
N GLY A 100 3.41 -3.06 8.56
CA GLY A 100 2.89 -4.24 9.25
C GLY A 100 1.50 -4.61 8.76
N TYR A 101 0.57 -3.66 8.65
CA TYR A 101 -0.76 -3.91 8.11
C TYR A 101 -0.74 -4.26 6.62
N LEU A 102 0.06 -3.54 5.82
CA LEU A 102 0.20 -3.83 4.39
C LEU A 102 0.72 -5.25 4.14
N HIS A 103 1.66 -5.74 4.98
CA HIS A 103 2.15 -7.11 4.89
C HIS A 103 1.03 -8.13 5.07
N HIS A 104 0.13 -7.93 6.05
CA HIS A 104 -1.02 -8.81 6.25
C HIS A 104 -1.97 -8.81 5.06
N LEU A 105 -2.06 -7.72 4.28
CA LEU A 105 -2.91 -7.66 3.10
C LEU A 105 -2.38 -8.53 1.93
N TYR A 106 -1.07 -8.75 1.86
CA TYR A 106 -0.42 -9.55 0.82
C TYR A 106 -0.22 -11.02 1.18
N LEU A 107 -0.46 -11.41 2.44
CA LEU A 107 -0.42 -12.79 2.91
C LEU A 107 -1.72 -13.53 2.59
#